data_AF-A0A0F9UG98-F1
#
_entry.id   AF-A0A0F9UG98-F1
#
_cell.length_a   1.000
_cell.length_b   1.000
_cell.length_c   1.000
_cell.angle_alpha   90.00
_cell.angle_beta   90.00
_cell.angle_gamma   90.00
#
_symmetry.space_group_name_H-M   'P 1'
#
loop_
_entity.id
_entity.type
_entity.pdbx_description
1 polymer ?
#
loop_
_entity_poly.entity_id
_entity_poly.type
_entity_poly.pdbx_seq_one_letter_code
_entity_poly.pdbx_strand_id
1 'polypeptide(L)'
;MWRWTAAISVIAVLAVGLAMSEPDEADPARQKVRETYGQRIDEVGKTKDDSDDLALARELLAAASEQGRDALERFALAETAAEVAARPGMPKGIRLAREAIDAAESIRPYPPAAKEQRLMEIAEARLSRLRAERADHFALEPVARRAAEAYVRYARAAARVPPRLSSARLALNEALRLSKEYELTHLADPLAQAERELARAQQRHDRLAAAQAKLATAQGAGDRSAAKVALAEVVMTFDGDIAAAAEYLAGTGDPRERPLADAVSFAAGRDVSPQDLLAAAVALTQWSKTLHDDSRERVGITAIAACQAVVNKAPGTPAAARARVFQTRLEQLIGQTPGDRLREELAKSYGPLHCQVTALGEGRIRAVYDFSDRDQFDDWRIVKGQWDGSKGALVCTGGRGRYKEAEATAKLRFRADRPVRVSFKAGAGRRVAFAMDFYPWGQKRREAFYCSFGSSAAGNGPPEPQGLTARVFGRQWGNVTHRLTSGRVVEMTLILDGRGGFEWLIDGVMVRRHDVDKPTPDRVAGALELRLRTVAASKSAPTGFDDIAIEGVVVPRPDWKPSE
;
A
#
# COMPACT_ATOMS: atom_id res chain seq x y z
N MET A 1 -24.57 25.89 14.82
CA MET A 1 -23.31 26.44 15.37
C MET A 1 -22.20 25.40 15.32
N TRP A 2 -21.90 24.84 14.14
CA TRP A 2 -20.70 24.03 13.87
C TRP A 2 -20.23 24.44 12.47
N ARG A 3 -19.18 25.27 12.43
CA ARG A 3 -18.58 25.81 11.21
C ARG A 3 -17.50 24.86 10.72
N TRP A 4 -17.50 24.63 9.42
CA TRP A 4 -16.49 23.90 8.67
C TRP A 4 -15.12 24.59 8.81
N THR A 5 -14.15 23.88 9.36
CA THR A 5 -12.72 24.18 9.27
C THR A 5 -12.09 23.17 8.32
N ALA A 6 -12.05 23.51 7.04
CA ALA A 6 -11.20 22.87 6.04
C ALA A 6 -10.85 23.92 4.97
N ALA A 7 -10.28 25.04 5.42
CA ALA A 7 -9.66 26.05 4.57
C ALA A 7 -8.47 26.57 5.35
N ILE A 8 -7.27 26.13 4.94
CA ILE A 8 -5.92 26.69 5.12
C ILE A 8 -4.97 25.51 4.88
N SER A 9 -4.42 25.39 3.67
CA SER A 9 -3.13 24.71 3.39
C SER A 9 -2.69 24.78 1.91
N VAL A 10 -3.46 25.35 0.99
CA VAL A 10 -3.09 25.33 -0.46
C VAL A 10 -2.19 26.51 -0.89
N ILE A 11 -1.89 27.48 -0.03
CA ILE A 11 -1.09 28.67 -0.41
C ILE A 11 0.44 28.48 -0.23
N ALA A 12 0.92 27.35 0.29
CA ALA A 12 2.37 27.14 0.50
C ALA A 12 3.12 26.42 -0.65
N VAL A 13 2.47 26.08 -1.76
CA VAL A 13 3.12 25.27 -2.84
C VAL A 13 3.74 26.13 -3.94
N LEU A 14 3.39 27.41 -4.08
CA LEU A 14 3.80 28.25 -5.20
C LEU A 14 5.20 28.92 -5.08
N ALA A 15 5.97 28.61 -4.03
CA ALA A 15 7.36 29.08 -3.89
C ALA A 15 8.39 27.93 -3.72
N VAL A 16 7.95 26.67 -3.72
CA VAL A 16 8.82 25.51 -3.41
C VAL A 16 9.33 24.81 -4.67
N GLY A 17 8.72 25.04 -5.84
CA GLY A 17 9.05 24.33 -7.09
C GLY A 17 10.33 24.76 -7.81
N LEU A 18 10.93 25.92 -7.47
CA LEU A 18 12.08 26.49 -8.18
C LEU A 18 13.18 27.06 -7.27
N ALA A 19 13.11 26.83 -5.96
CA ALA A 19 14.10 27.28 -4.98
C ALA A 19 14.54 26.16 -4.01
N MET A 20 14.66 24.92 -4.50
CA MET A 20 15.48 23.90 -3.83
C MET A 20 16.85 23.81 -4.49
N SER A 21 17.51 24.96 -4.65
CA SER A 21 18.97 24.98 -4.60
C SER A 21 19.35 24.69 -3.14
N GLU A 22 19.77 23.46 -2.85
CA GLU A 22 20.70 23.30 -1.71
C GLU A 22 21.87 24.24 -2.01
N PRO A 23 22.21 25.21 -1.15
CA PRO A 23 23.48 25.87 -1.26
C PRO A 23 24.53 24.82 -0.89
N ASP A 24 25.16 24.23 -1.91
CA ASP A 24 26.22 23.23 -1.78
C ASP A 24 27.60 23.88 -1.53
N GLU A 25 27.65 25.15 -1.12
CA GLU A 25 28.90 25.85 -0.82
C GLU A 25 28.77 26.63 0.51
N ALA A 26 29.45 26.09 1.53
CA ALA A 26 29.74 26.64 2.85
C ALA A 26 28.53 26.93 3.78
N ASP A 27 27.97 25.87 4.40
CA ASP A 27 27.22 26.04 5.66
C ASP A 27 28.17 26.58 6.75
N PRO A 28 28.00 27.82 7.24
CA PRO A 28 28.90 28.43 8.21
C PRO A 28 29.03 27.60 9.50
N ALA A 29 27.98 26.86 9.86
CA ALA A 29 27.99 26.00 11.04
C ALA A 29 28.91 24.79 10.84
N ARG A 30 28.88 24.14 9.68
CA ARG A 30 29.79 23.02 9.36
C ARG A 30 31.23 23.49 9.27
N GLN A 31 31.46 24.68 8.71
CA GLN A 31 32.79 25.28 8.69
C GLN A 31 33.32 25.53 10.11
N LYS A 32 32.50 26.10 10.99
CA LYS A 32 32.86 26.34 12.40
C LYS A 32 33.17 25.05 13.15
N VAL A 33 32.41 23.98 12.94
CA VAL A 33 32.69 22.65 13.51
C VAL A 33 34.04 22.13 13.00
N ARG A 34 34.32 22.27 11.70
CA ARG A 34 35.61 21.89 11.10
C ARG A 34 36.78 22.71 11.65
N GLU A 35 36.61 24.01 11.86
CA GLU A 35 37.64 24.87 12.47
C GLU A 35 37.90 24.49 13.93
N THR A 36 36.86 24.09 14.67
CA THR A 36 36.96 23.78 16.11
C THR A 36 37.49 22.36 16.36
N TYR A 37 37.00 21.37 15.61
CA TYR A 37 37.27 19.95 15.85
C TYR A 37 38.06 19.27 14.73
N GLY A 38 38.30 19.93 13.60
CA GLY A 38 38.93 19.31 12.41
C GLY A 38 40.30 18.72 12.69
N GLN A 39 41.17 19.44 13.41
CA GLN A 39 42.48 18.91 13.80
C GLN A 39 42.33 17.64 14.65
N ARG A 40 41.39 17.62 15.59
CA ARG A 40 41.15 16.46 16.46
C ARG A 40 40.59 15.27 15.68
N ILE A 41 39.68 15.51 14.74
CA ILE A 41 39.13 14.49 13.83
C ILE A 41 40.25 13.87 12.96
N ASP A 42 41.16 14.70 12.47
CA ASP A 42 42.30 14.26 11.65
C ASP A 42 43.34 13.48 12.47
N GLU A 43 43.58 13.88 13.72
CA GLU A 43 44.46 13.15 14.65
C GLU A 43 43.88 11.77 14.98
N VAL A 44 42.61 11.70 15.38
CA VAL A 44 41.93 10.44 15.68
C VAL A 44 41.87 9.53 14.45
N GLY A 45 41.60 10.08 13.27
CA GLY A 45 41.57 9.32 12.01
C GLY A 45 42.90 8.71 11.57
N LYS A 46 44.03 9.13 12.16
CA LYS A 46 45.36 8.52 11.93
C LYS A 46 45.67 7.39 12.91
N THR A 47 44.91 7.26 13.98
CA THR A 47 45.07 6.17 14.95
C THR A 47 44.54 4.86 14.37
N LYS A 48 45.01 3.74 14.88
CA LYS A 48 44.44 2.41 14.56
C LYS A 48 43.43 1.95 15.61
N ASP A 49 43.19 2.75 16.64
CA ASP A 49 42.33 2.38 17.76
C ASP A 49 40.91 2.89 17.51
N ASP A 50 40.02 1.98 17.12
CA ASP A 50 38.63 2.31 16.86
C ASP A 50 37.90 2.90 18.11
N SER A 51 38.48 2.80 19.31
CA SER A 51 37.91 3.41 20.53
C SER A 51 38.10 4.93 20.60
N ASP A 52 39.10 5.48 19.92
CA ASP A 52 39.32 6.93 19.83
C ASP A 52 38.22 7.61 19.00
N ASP A 53 37.80 7.00 17.88
CA ASP A 53 36.65 7.50 17.09
C ASP A 53 35.37 7.50 17.93
N LEU A 54 35.13 6.46 18.74
CA LEU A 54 33.95 6.39 19.61
C LEU A 54 34.00 7.42 20.75
N ALA A 55 35.18 7.71 21.29
CA ALA A 55 35.35 8.73 22.31
C ALA A 55 35.07 10.12 21.73
N LEU A 56 35.65 10.43 20.57
CA LEU A 56 35.43 11.70 19.86
C LEU A 56 33.97 11.88 19.43
N ALA A 57 33.31 10.84 18.90
CA ALA A 57 31.90 10.94 18.53
C ALA A 57 30.99 11.23 19.75
N ARG A 58 31.30 10.68 20.93
CA ARG A 58 30.56 11.01 22.17
C ARG A 58 30.82 12.44 22.63
N GLU A 59 32.05 12.91 22.51
CA GLU A 59 32.41 14.31 22.80
C GLU A 59 31.60 15.27 21.90
N LEU A 60 31.58 15.02 20.60
CA LEU A 60 30.82 15.81 19.64
C LEU A 60 29.31 15.78 19.92
N LEU A 61 28.75 14.62 20.29
CA LEU A 61 27.33 14.53 20.68
C LEU A 61 27.03 15.26 21.98
N ALA A 62 27.93 15.21 22.96
CA ALA A 62 27.79 15.97 24.19
C ALA A 62 27.77 17.47 23.87
N ALA A 63 28.69 17.94 23.03
CA ALA A 63 28.72 19.32 22.55
C ALA A 63 27.44 19.70 21.77
N ALA A 64 26.90 18.80 20.94
CA ALA A 64 25.64 19.00 20.24
C ALA A 64 24.42 19.11 21.18
N SER A 65 24.51 18.57 22.41
CA SER A 65 23.44 18.64 23.40
C SER A 65 23.45 19.94 24.24
N GLU A 66 24.51 20.75 24.15
CA GLU A 66 24.65 22.00 24.90
C GLU A 66 23.64 23.05 24.44
N GLN A 67 22.69 23.41 25.31
CA GLN A 67 21.61 24.35 25.00
C GLN A 67 22.09 25.78 24.70
N GLY A 68 23.32 26.14 25.09
CA GLY A 68 23.92 27.44 24.82
C GLY A 68 24.44 27.62 23.39
N ARG A 69 24.45 26.57 22.56
CA ARG A 69 24.89 26.62 21.16
C ARG A 69 23.72 26.84 20.21
N ASP A 70 24.01 27.48 19.08
CA ASP A 70 23.07 27.65 17.98
C ASP A 70 22.59 26.29 17.42
N ALA A 71 21.35 26.24 16.92
CA ALA A 71 20.74 25.01 16.43
C ALA A 71 21.45 24.45 15.17
N LEU A 72 21.96 25.30 14.27
CA LEU A 72 22.70 24.84 13.09
C LEU A 72 24.06 24.26 13.50
N GLU A 73 24.74 24.88 14.47
CA GLU A 73 25.99 24.34 15.02
C GLU A 73 25.78 23.00 15.71
N ARG A 74 24.72 22.88 16.53
CA ARG A 74 24.36 21.62 17.20
C ARG A 74 24.01 20.51 16.20
N PHE A 75 23.27 20.85 15.14
CA PHE A 75 22.96 19.93 14.06
C PHE A 75 24.24 19.46 13.35
N ALA A 76 25.13 20.39 12.97
CA ALA A 76 26.40 20.07 12.34
C ALA A 76 27.30 19.19 13.24
N LEU A 77 27.36 19.46 14.54
CA LEU A 77 28.09 18.63 15.50
C LEU A 77 27.54 17.20 15.57
N ALA A 78 26.22 17.04 15.61
CA ALA A 78 25.58 15.72 15.62
C ALA A 78 25.81 14.97 14.30
N GLU A 79 25.79 15.66 13.15
CA GLU A 79 26.15 15.08 11.86
C GLU A 79 27.60 14.60 11.83
N THR A 80 28.55 15.43 12.26
CA THR A 80 29.97 15.06 12.32
C THR A 80 30.18 13.90 13.30
N ALA A 81 29.47 13.86 14.43
CA ALA A 81 29.51 12.73 15.33
C ALA A 81 29.03 11.43 14.69
N ALA A 82 27.98 11.49 13.86
CA ALA A 82 27.49 10.33 13.11
C ALA A 82 28.56 9.81 12.13
N GLU A 83 29.21 10.70 11.38
CA GLU A 83 30.29 10.36 10.45
C GLU A 83 31.48 9.70 11.16
N VAL A 84 31.95 10.30 12.25
CA VAL A 84 33.09 9.79 13.03
C VAL A 84 32.76 8.44 13.66
N ALA A 85 31.57 8.29 14.27
CA ALA A 85 31.14 7.02 14.87
C ALA A 85 30.99 5.88 13.85
N ALA A 86 30.57 6.19 12.62
CA ALA A 86 30.33 5.21 11.57
C ALA A 86 31.64 4.68 10.96
N ARG A 87 32.65 5.55 10.82
CA ARG A 87 33.93 5.29 10.16
C ARG A 87 34.58 3.93 10.49
N PRO A 88 34.72 3.50 11.76
CA PRO A 88 35.38 2.22 12.07
C PRO A 88 34.54 0.98 11.67
N GLY A 89 33.25 1.15 11.36
CA GLY A 89 32.37 0.03 10.97
C GLY A 89 32.11 -0.99 12.08
N MET A 90 32.38 -0.66 13.34
CA MET A 90 32.13 -1.53 14.48
C MET A 90 30.66 -1.49 14.93
N PRO A 91 30.08 -2.57 15.49
CA PRO A 91 28.67 -2.58 15.92
C PRO A 91 28.31 -1.47 16.92
N LYS A 92 29.22 -1.12 17.82
CA LYS A 92 29.03 -0.01 18.78
C LYS A 92 29.06 1.35 18.08
N GLY A 93 29.94 1.54 17.10
CA GLY A 93 30.01 2.76 16.29
C GLY A 93 28.78 2.95 15.41
N ILE A 94 28.32 1.89 14.76
CA ILE A 94 27.07 1.90 13.99
C ILE A 94 25.86 2.29 14.85
N ARG A 95 25.81 1.84 16.10
CA ARG A 95 24.74 2.22 17.03
C ARG A 95 24.83 3.71 17.39
N LEU A 96 26.03 4.16 17.79
CA LEU A 96 26.28 5.56 18.14
C LEU A 96 26.01 6.51 16.96
N ALA A 97 26.35 6.10 15.74
CA ALA A 97 26.08 6.89 14.54
C ALA A 97 24.57 7.05 14.27
N ARG A 98 23.77 6.02 14.55
CA ARG A 98 22.30 6.11 14.45
C ARG A 98 21.73 7.02 15.54
N GLU A 99 22.20 6.87 16.78
CA GLU A 99 21.83 7.77 17.88
C GLU A 99 22.17 9.23 17.55
N ALA A 100 23.30 9.47 16.87
CA ALA A 100 23.71 10.80 16.41
C ALA A 100 22.79 11.36 15.32
N ILE A 101 22.36 10.53 14.35
CA ILE A 101 21.36 10.93 13.35
C ILE A 101 20.03 11.28 14.02
N ASP A 102 19.57 10.47 14.99
CA ASP A 102 18.32 10.74 15.71
C ASP A 102 18.42 12.03 16.54
N ALA A 103 19.58 12.30 17.15
CA ALA A 103 19.85 13.56 17.84
C ALA A 103 19.82 14.75 16.88
N ALA A 104 20.46 14.64 15.71
CA ALA A 104 20.43 15.67 14.68
C ALA A 104 18.99 15.95 14.19
N GLU A 105 18.21 14.90 13.90
CA GLU A 105 16.81 15.03 13.48
C GLU A 105 15.94 15.75 14.53
N SER A 106 16.20 15.49 15.81
CA SER A 106 15.49 16.14 16.92
C SER A 106 15.75 17.65 17.02
N ILE A 107 16.89 18.11 16.50
CA ILE A 107 17.26 19.52 16.43
C ILE A 107 16.65 20.15 15.17
N ARG A 108 16.82 19.49 14.03
CA ARG A 108 16.32 19.95 12.73
C ARG A 108 15.99 18.75 11.84
N PRO A 109 14.81 18.73 11.18
CA PRO A 109 14.48 17.66 10.25
C PRO A 109 15.48 17.58 9.08
N TYR A 110 15.91 16.36 8.75
CA TYR A 110 16.78 16.16 7.60
C TYR A 110 16.01 16.34 6.28
N PRO A 111 16.67 16.88 5.23
CA PRO A 111 16.23 16.62 3.87
C PRO A 111 16.16 15.10 3.64
N PRO A 112 15.07 14.55 3.06
CA PRO A 112 14.87 13.10 2.98
C PRO A 112 16.03 12.32 2.32
N ALA A 113 16.64 12.87 1.26
CA ALA A 113 17.78 12.24 0.59
C ALA A 113 19.06 12.28 1.44
N ALA A 114 19.29 13.33 2.22
CA ALA A 114 20.47 13.48 3.05
C ALA A 114 20.49 12.47 4.20
N LYS A 115 19.36 12.24 4.86
CA LYS A 115 19.24 11.20 5.91
C LYS A 115 19.53 9.81 5.38
N GLU A 116 18.88 9.43 4.28
CA GLU A 116 19.08 8.10 3.70
C GLU A 116 20.51 7.91 3.20
N GLN A 117 21.16 8.98 2.73
CA GLN A 117 22.59 8.96 2.40
C GLN A 117 23.44 8.57 3.62
N ARG A 118 23.22 9.21 4.79
CA ARG A 118 23.97 8.88 6.01
C ARG A 118 23.73 7.45 6.47
N LEU A 119 22.49 6.97 6.41
CA LEU A 119 22.15 5.60 6.78
C LEU A 119 22.78 4.57 5.83
N MET A 120 22.89 4.90 4.55
CA MET A 120 23.61 4.11 3.55
C MET A 120 25.11 4.07 3.85
N GLU A 121 25.75 5.23 4.08
CA GLU A 121 27.18 5.33 4.45
C GLU A 121 27.51 4.51 5.71
N ILE A 122 26.64 4.55 6.73
CA ILE A 122 26.75 3.73 7.95
C ILE A 122 26.71 2.23 7.62
N ALA A 123 25.76 1.80 6.79
CA ALA A 123 25.61 0.39 6.42
C ALA A 123 26.81 -0.10 5.58
N GLU A 124 27.31 0.75 4.69
CA GLU A 124 28.49 0.50 3.88
C GLU A 124 29.75 0.36 4.75
N ALA A 125 29.97 1.26 5.72
CA ALA A 125 31.12 1.17 6.62
C ALA A 125 31.17 -0.18 7.36
N ARG A 126 30.02 -0.69 7.81
CA ARG A 126 29.94 -2.01 8.45
C ARG A 126 30.28 -3.15 7.50
N LEU A 127 29.79 -3.10 6.26
CA LEU A 127 30.07 -4.11 5.25
C LEU A 127 31.56 -4.10 4.87
N SER A 128 32.12 -2.92 4.63
CA SER A 128 33.53 -2.73 4.30
C SER A 128 34.46 -3.24 5.40
N ARG A 129 34.12 -3.00 6.67
CA ARG A 129 34.90 -3.57 7.80
C ARG A 129 34.90 -5.09 7.80
N LEU A 130 33.74 -5.73 7.68
CA LEU A 130 33.66 -7.20 7.65
C LEU A 130 34.38 -7.80 6.44
N ARG A 131 34.34 -7.13 5.29
CA ARG A 131 35.13 -7.53 4.10
C ARG A 131 36.63 -7.43 4.37
N ALA A 132 37.09 -6.35 4.99
CA ALA A 132 38.50 -6.18 5.37
C ALA A 132 38.97 -7.24 6.39
N GLU A 133 38.09 -7.63 7.32
CA GLU A 133 38.32 -8.71 8.28
C GLU A 133 38.25 -10.12 7.65
N ARG A 134 37.94 -10.22 6.35
CA ARG A 134 37.74 -11.48 5.62
C ARG A 134 36.73 -12.40 6.31
N ALA A 135 35.66 -11.80 6.83
CA ALA A 135 34.56 -12.55 7.42
C ALA A 135 33.95 -13.51 6.39
N ASP A 136 33.39 -14.62 6.86
CA ASP A 136 32.76 -15.61 5.99
C ASP A 136 31.45 -15.10 5.39
N HIS A 137 30.91 -15.87 4.44
CA HIS A 137 29.67 -15.51 3.76
C HIS A 137 28.49 -15.36 4.74
N PHE A 138 28.39 -16.22 5.76
CA PHE A 138 27.30 -16.19 6.74
C PHE A 138 27.31 -14.92 7.61
N ALA A 139 28.49 -14.38 7.92
CA ALA A 139 28.61 -13.11 8.63
C ALA A 139 28.40 -11.90 7.71
N LEU A 140 28.79 -12.00 6.43
CA LEU A 140 28.64 -10.93 5.44
C LEU A 140 27.21 -10.76 4.94
N GLU A 141 26.48 -11.84 4.65
CA GLU A 141 25.16 -11.81 4.02
C GLU A 141 24.14 -10.92 4.79
N PRO A 142 23.99 -11.00 6.12
CA PRO A 142 23.03 -10.16 6.85
C PRO A 142 23.40 -8.66 6.82
N VAL A 143 24.69 -8.35 6.72
CA VAL A 143 25.18 -6.97 6.64
C VAL A 143 25.06 -6.44 5.21
N ALA A 144 25.40 -7.26 4.22
CA ALA A 144 25.23 -6.94 2.81
C ALA A 144 23.76 -6.68 2.47
N ARG A 145 22.84 -7.47 3.03
CA ARG A 145 21.40 -7.22 2.94
C ARG A 145 21.02 -5.83 3.44
N ARG A 146 21.45 -5.45 4.64
CA ARG A 146 21.15 -4.13 5.22
C ARG A 146 21.75 -2.99 4.40
N ALA A 147 22.95 -3.19 3.85
CA ALA A 147 23.58 -2.23 2.95
C ALA A 147 22.79 -2.07 1.65
N ALA A 148 22.41 -3.18 1.00
CA ALA A 148 21.61 -3.17 -0.22
C ALA A 148 20.24 -2.50 0.00
N GLU A 149 19.54 -2.81 1.10
CA GLU A 149 18.29 -2.13 1.48
C GLU A 149 18.51 -0.61 1.68
N ALA A 150 19.64 -0.20 2.27
CA ALA A 150 19.96 1.22 2.46
C ALA A 150 20.29 1.93 1.14
N TYR A 151 21.02 1.29 0.23
CA TYR A 151 21.23 1.81 -1.13
C TYR A 151 19.91 1.99 -1.89
N VAL A 152 18.98 1.03 -1.79
CA VAL A 152 17.66 1.15 -2.42
C VAL A 152 16.89 2.35 -1.86
N ARG A 153 16.86 2.51 -0.53
CA ARG A 153 16.19 3.67 0.09
C ARG A 153 16.83 5.00 -0.34
N TYR A 154 18.15 5.09 -0.34
CA TYR A 154 18.85 6.29 -0.80
C TYR A 154 18.59 6.56 -2.28
N ALA A 155 18.66 5.54 -3.16
CA ALA A 155 18.39 5.70 -4.58
C ALA A 155 17.00 6.29 -4.84
N ARG A 156 15.98 5.79 -4.14
CA ARG A 156 14.60 6.30 -4.25
C ARG A 156 14.46 7.73 -3.74
N ALA A 157 15.11 8.06 -2.62
CA ALA A 157 15.08 9.41 -2.07
C ALA A 157 15.82 10.41 -2.97
N ALA A 158 17.02 10.04 -3.46
CA ALA A 158 17.84 10.83 -4.35
C ALA A 158 17.20 11.01 -5.74
N ALA A 159 16.45 10.03 -6.24
CA ALA A 159 15.72 10.14 -7.51
C ALA A 159 14.69 11.28 -7.53
N ARG A 160 14.24 11.73 -6.34
CA ARG A 160 13.30 12.86 -6.21
C ARG A 160 13.97 14.23 -6.29
N VAL A 161 15.31 14.27 -6.27
CA VAL A 161 16.12 15.49 -6.24
C VAL A 161 16.93 15.56 -7.55
N PRO A 162 16.56 16.42 -8.52
CA PRO A 162 17.15 16.39 -9.87
C PRO A 162 18.69 16.46 -9.91
N PRO A 163 19.37 17.30 -9.09
CA PRO A 163 20.84 17.30 -9.03
C PRO A 163 21.47 15.97 -8.60
N ARG A 164 20.72 15.07 -7.93
CA ARG A 164 21.22 13.81 -7.37
C ARG A 164 20.88 12.58 -8.21
N LEU A 165 20.36 12.74 -9.43
CA LEU A 165 20.00 11.59 -10.30
C LEU A 165 21.20 10.68 -10.61
N SER A 166 22.40 11.26 -10.76
CA SER A 166 23.65 10.50 -10.91
C SER A 166 23.97 9.66 -9.67
N SER A 167 23.83 10.24 -8.48
CA SER A 167 24.03 9.56 -7.20
C SER A 167 23.00 8.45 -6.98
N ALA A 168 21.75 8.69 -7.33
CA ALA A 168 20.68 7.69 -7.28
C ALA A 168 21.01 6.47 -8.17
N ARG A 169 21.55 6.71 -9.37
CA ARG A 169 21.98 5.65 -10.28
C ARG A 169 23.15 4.84 -9.72
N LEU A 170 24.16 5.51 -9.16
CA LEU A 170 25.31 4.84 -8.54
C LEU A 170 24.85 3.93 -7.38
N ALA A 171 24.00 4.46 -6.50
CA ALA A 171 23.45 3.69 -5.38
C ALA A 171 22.65 2.48 -5.84
N LEU A 172 21.82 2.62 -6.87
CA LEU A 172 21.03 1.53 -7.41
C LEU A 172 21.90 0.43 -8.04
N ASN A 173 22.94 0.80 -8.78
CA ASN A 173 23.91 -0.15 -9.34
C ASN A 173 24.61 -0.94 -8.24
N GLU A 174 24.94 -0.28 -7.12
CA GLU A 174 25.59 -0.93 -5.99
C GLU A 174 24.64 -1.89 -5.26
N ALA A 175 23.36 -1.51 -5.09
CA ALA A 175 22.33 -2.40 -4.56
C ALA A 175 22.13 -3.65 -5.44
N LEU A 176 22.10 -3.49 -6.78
CA LEU A 176 22.03 -4.60 -7.74
C LEU A 176 23.26 -5.51 -7.64
N ARG A 177 24.45 -4.92 -7.48
CA ARG A 177 25.72 -5.65 -7.32
C ARG A 177 25.68 -6.52 -6.06
N LEU A 178 25.31 -5.94 -4.92
CA LEU A 178 25.17 -6.67 -3.65
C LEU A 178 24.07 -7.73 -3.72
N SER A 179 22.94 -7.43 -4.35
CA SER A 179 21.85 -8.40 -4.52
C SER A 179 22.28 -9.64 -5.30
N LYS A 180 23.11 -9.49 -6.32
CA LYS A 180 23.66 -10.61 -7.11
C LYS A 180 24.77 -11.34 -6.36
N GLU A 181 25.68 -10.63 -5.72
CA GLU A 181 26.83 -11.19 -4.99
C GLU A 181 26.39 -12.08 -3.81
N TYR A 182 25.30 -11.71 -3.13
CA TYR A 182 24.79 -12.40 -1.95
C TYR A 182 23.41 -13.05 -2.15
N GLU A 183 22.98 -13.27 -3.40
CA GLU A 183 21.73 -13.97 -3.75
C GLU A 183 20.46 -13.44 -3.02
N LEU A 184 20.35 -12.12 -2.86
CA LEU A 184 19.30 -11.46 -2.08
C LEU A 184 17.96 -11.37 -2.85
N THR A 185 17.30 -12.51 -3.09
CA THR A 185 16.09 -12.61 -3.94
C THR A 185 14.92 -11.73 -3.50
N HIS A 186 14.77 -11.47 -2.19
CA HIS A 186 13.73 -10.60 -1.63
C HIS A 186 13.85 -9.12 -2.06
N LEU A 187 14.97 -8.70 -2.64
CA LEU A 187 15.17 -7.33 -3.14
C LEU A 187 14.73 -7.15 -4.60
N ALA A 188 14.29 -8.20 -5.29
CA ALA A 188 13.90 -8.12 -6.70
C ALA A 188 12.83 -7.03 -6.96
N ASP A 189 11.73 -7.04 -6.20
CA ASP A 189 10.65 -6.05 -6.37
C ASP A 189 11.06 -4.63 -5.95
N PRO A 190 11.71 -4.41 -4.78
CA PRO A 190 12.24 -3.09 -4.42
C PRO A 190 13.22 -2.50 -5.44
N LEU A 191 14.10 -3.33 -6.02
CA LEU A 191 15.06 -2.89 -7.04
C LEU A 191 14.35 -2.51 -8.34
N ALA A 192 13.43 -3.35 -8.82
CA ALA A 192 12.63 -3.06 -10.02
C ALA A 192 11.74 -1.81 -9.84
N GLN A 193 11.26 -1.55 -8.61
CA GLN A 193 10.56 -0.31 -8.30
C GLN A 193 11.50 0.90 -8.33
N ALA A 194 12.67 0.82 -7.69
CA ALA A 194 13.64 1.90 -7.68
C ALA A 194 14.19 2.24 -9.09
N GLU A 195 14.41 1.23 -9.94
CA GLU A 195 14.78 1.41 -11.35
C GLU A 195 13.72 2.19 -12.13
N ARG A 196 12.43 1.83 -11.97
CA ARG A 196 11.32 2.54 -12.60
C ARG A 196 11.20 3.99 -12.12
N GLU A 197 11.33 4.21 -10.81
CA GLU A 197 11.30 5.55 -10.21
C GLU A 197 12.44 6.43 -10.76
N LEU A 198 13.68 5.91 -10.81
CA LEU A 198 14.84 6.62 -11.37
C LEU A 198 14.69 6.90 -12.87
N ALA A 199 14.23 5.92 -13.66
CA ALA A 199 14.02 6.09 -15.09
C ALA A 199 12.97 7.18 -15.38
N ARG A 200 11.88 7.20 -14.60
CA ARG A 200 10.84 8.25 -14.69
C ARG A 200 11.40 9.62 -14.31
N ALA A 201 12.18 9.70 -13.23
CA ALA A 201 12.78 10.97 -12.79
C ALA A 201 13.79 11.51 -13.82
N GLN A 202 14.60 10.64 -14.43
CA GLN A 202 15.50 11.02 -15.52
C GLN A 202 14.73 11.52 -16.73
N GLN A 203 13.70 10.78 -17.17
CA GLN A 203 12.86 11.18 -18.30
C GLN A 203 12.19 12.54 -18.06
N ARG A 204 11.73 12.80 -16.83
CA ARG A 204 11.19 14.09 -16.41
C ARG A 204 12.23 15.20 -16.58
N HIS A 205 13.42 15.00 -16.00
CA HIS A 205 14.50 15.98 -16.04
C HIS A 205 14.90 16.31 -17.49
N ASP A 206 15.13 15.29 -18.32
CA ASP A 206 15.55 15.45 -19.71
C ASP A 206 14.46 16.16 -20.54
N ARG A 207 13.19 15.79 -20.36
CA ARG A 207 12.06 16.44 -21.06
C ARG A 207 11.88 17.89 -20.63
N LEU A 208 12.04 18.18 -19.34
CA LEU A 208 11.94 19.54 -18.82
C LEU A 208 13.09 20.40 -19.36
N ALA A 209 14.32 19.91 -19.31
CA ALA A 209 15.49 20.60 -19.86
C ALA A 209 15.34 20.84 -21.37
N ALA A 210 14.88 19.85 -22.13
CA ALA A 210 14.61 20.00 -23.56
C ALA A 210 13.51 21.04 -23.85
N ALA A 211 12.43 21.04 -23.07
CA ALA A 211 11.35 22.01 -23.22
C ALA A 211 11.78 23.44 -22.84
N GLN A 212 12.59 23.58 -21.79
CA GLN A 212 13.18 24.86 -21.38
C GLN A 212 14.17 25.39 -22.43
N ALA A 213 15.02 24.53 -22.99
CA ALA A 213 15.92 24.90 -24.08
C ALA A 213 15.15 25.35 -25.33
N LYS A 214 14.07 24.65 -25.70
CA LYS A 214 13.17 25.08 -26.78
C LYS A 214 12.56 26.44 -26.48
N LEU A 215 12.14 26.71 -25.25
CA LEU A 215 11.59 28.01 -24.86
C LEU A 215 12.65 29.11 -24.99
N ALA A 216 13.88 28.88 -24.55
CA ALA A 216 14.98 29.84 -24.68
C ALA A 216 15.27 30.18 -26.15
N THR A 217 15.32 29.17 -27.02
CA THR A 217 15.49 29.39 -28.47
C THR A 217 14.30 30.12 -29.10
N ALA A 218 13.08 29.72 -28.74
CA ALA A 218 11.84 30.34 -29.21
C ALA A 218 11.69 31.79 -28.75
N GLN A 219 12.23 32.14 -27.57
CA GLN A 219 12.25 33.51 -27.08
C GLN A 219 13.04 34.45 -27.99
N GLY A 220 14.09 33.94 -28.64
CA GLY A 220 14.87 34.65 -29.65
C GLY A 220 14.24 34.67 -31.05
N ALA A 221 13.37 33.70 -31.38
CA ALA A 221 12.78 33.54 -32.71
C ALA A 221 11.32 34.05 -32.84
N GLY A 222 10.65 34.39 -31.74
CA GLY A 222 9.29 34.93 -31.74
C GLY A 222 8.15 33.89 -31.73
N ASP A 223 8.45 32.59 -31.79
CA ASP A 223 7.46 31.49 -31.78
C ASP A 223 7.43 30.75 -30.43
N ARG A 224 6.91 31.42 -29.39
CA ARG A 224 6.94 30.93 -28.00
C ARG A 224 5.85 29.90 -27.67
N SER A 225 4.80 29.80 -28.50
CA SER A 225 3.59 29.04 -28.14
C SER A 225 3.85 27.54 -28.08
N ALA A 226 4.54 26.95 -29.05
CA ALA A 226 4.81 25.51 -29.06
C ALA A 226 5.70 25.06 -27.88
N ALA A 227 6.68 25.87 -27.49
CA ALA A 227 7.55 25.57 -26.35
C ALA A 227 6.82 25.66 -25.01
N LYS A 228 5.95 26.65 -24.85
CA LYS A 228 5.05 26.80 -23.70
C LYS A 228 4.09 25.61 -23.55
N VAL A 229 3.47 25.17 -24.64
CA VAL A 229 2.60 23.98 -24.65
C VAL A 229 3.38 22.74 -24.21
N ALA A 230 4.60 22.53 -24.72
CA ALA A 230 5.44 21.41 -24.31
C ALA A 230 5.80 21.45 -22.82
N LEU A 231 6.10 22.63 -22.25
CA LEU A 231 6.36 22.77 -20.82
C LEU A 231 5.14 22.40 -19.96
N ALA A 232 3.95 22.87 -20.36
CA ALA A 232 2.70 22.51 -19.69
C ALA A 232 2.45 21.00 -19.68
N GLU A 233 2.75 20.31 -20.80
CA GLU A 233 2.66 18.86 -20.90
C GLU A 233 3.62 18.13 -19.97
N VAL A 234 4.87 18.60 -19.83
CA VAL A 234 5.84 18.00 -18.93
C VAL A 234 5.38 18.14 -17.47
N VAL A 235 5.05 19.35 -17.01
CA VAL A 235 4.71 19.58 -15.59
C VAL A 235 3.45 18.82 -15.17
N MET A 236 2.44 18.74 -16.04
CA MET A 236 1.26 17.93 -15.74
C MET A 236 1.55 16.43 -15.80
N THR A 237 2.33 15.97 -16.78
CA THR A 237 2.64 14.54 -16.96
C THR A 237 3.38 13.95 -15.76
N PHE A 238 4.32 14.71 -15.22
CA PHE A 238 5.19 14.24 -14.15
C PHE A 238 4.80 14.73 -12.76
N ASP A 239 4.27 15.95 -12.62
CA ASP A 239 4.00 16.56 -11.31
C ASP A 239 2.50 16.65 -10.99
N GLY A 240 1.64 16.56 -12.01
CA GLY A 240 0.21 16.82 -11.89
C GLY A 240 -0.09 18.27 -11.52
N ASP A 241 0.83 19.20 -11.82
CA ASP A 241 0.71 20.61 -11.44
C ASP A 241 -0.15 21.39 -12.44
N ILE A 242 -1.43 21.50 -12.10
CA ILE A 242 -2.45 22.19 -12.91
C ILE A 242 -2.15 23.71 -12.97
N ALA A 243 -1.60 24.29 -11.90
CA ALA A 243 -1.34 25.72 -11.84
C ALA A 243 -0.16 26.13 -12.74
N ALA A 244 0.97 25.43 -12.62
CA ALA A 244 2.12 25.65 -13.49
C ALA A 244 1.77 25.42 -14.96
N ALA A 245 0.98 24.39 -15.26
CA ALA A 245 0.54 24.11 -16.61
C ALA A 245 -0.37 25.19 -17.20
N ALA A 246 -1.32 25.70 -16.41
CA ALA A 246 -2.17 26.82 -16.83
C ALA A 246 -1.34 28.08 -17.13
N GLU A 247 -0.34 28.36 -16.31
CA GLU A 247 0.58 29.50 -16.52
C GLU A 247 1.37 29.35 -17.82
N TYR A 248 1.91 28.16 -18.09
CA TYR A 248 2.63 27.93 -19.35
C TYR A 248 1.69 28.02 -20.56
N LEU A 249 0.47 27.51 -20.49
CA LEU A 249 -0.50 27.58 -21.59
C LEU A 249 -1.06 28.99 -21.83
N ALA A 250 -0.91 29.92 -20.89
CA ALA A 250 -1.46 31.26 -21.02
C ALA A 250 -0.93 32.00 -22.27
N GLY A 251 -1.87 32.46 -23.09
CA GLY A 251 -1.61 33.19 -24.34
C GLY A 251 -1.09 32.33 -25.48
N THR A 252 -1.24 31.00 -25.41
CA THR A 252 -0.80 30.09 -26.49
C THR A 252 -1.89 29.82 -27.51
N GLY A 253 -3.17 30.00 -27.15
CA GLY A 253 -4.32 29.64 -28.00
C GLY A 253 -4.61 28.14 -28.02
N ASP A 254 -3.92 27.35 -27.19
CA ASP A 254 -4.19 25.92 -27.04
C ASP A 254 -5.60 25.71 -26.45
N PRO A 255 -6.40 24.76 -26.97
CA PRO A 255 -7.77 24.53 -26.48
C PRO A 255 -7.83 24.12 -24.99
N ARG A 256 -6.72 23.69 -24.40
CA ARG A 256 -6.61 23.32 -22.98
C ARG A 256 -6.39 24.53 -22.06
N GLU A 257 -6.01 25.68 -22.60
CA GLU A 257 -5.67 26.89 -21.84
C GLU A 257 -6.81 27.30 -20.90
N ARG A 258 -8.02 27.49 -21.44
CA ARG A 258 -9.19 27.96 -20.67
C ARG A 258 -9.68 26.94 -19.64
N PRO A 259 -9.89 25.65 -19.98
CA PRO A 259 -10.25 24.63 -18.99
C PRO A 259 -9.28 24.52 -17.80
N LEU A 260 -7.96 24.66 -18.02
CA LEU A 260 -6.98 24.63 -16.94
C LEU A 260 -7.02 25.93 -16.11
N ALA A 261 -7.13 27.09 -16.74
CA ALA A 261 -7.28 28.36 -16.03
C ALA A 261 -8.55 28.40 -15.14
N ASP A 262 -9.65 27.81 -15.62
CA ASP A 262 -10.90 27.67 -14.87
C ASP A 262 -10.74 26.73 -13.67
N ALA A 263 -10.02 25.61 -13.84
CA ALA A 263 -9.69 24.70 -12.74
C ALA A 263 -8.82 25.38 -11.66
N VAL A 264 -7.82 26.16 -12.06
CA VAL A 264 -6.96 26.93 -11.14
C VAL A 264 -7.77 28.01 -10.41
N SER A 265 -8.63 28.73 -11.13
CA SER A 265 -9.50 29.75 -10.53
C SER A 265 -10.45 29.15 -9.50
N PHE A 266 -11.02 27.98 -9.80
CA PHE A 266 -11.84 27.22 -8.87
C PHE A 266 -11.06 26.76 -7.64
N ALA A 267 -9.88 26.19 -7.81
CA ALA A 267 -9.01 25.78 -6.71
C ALA A 267 -8.61 26.96 -5.80
N ALA A 268 -8.48 28.16 -6.37
CA ALA A 268 -8.26 29.42 -5.65
C ALA A 268 -9.53 30.00 -4.98
N GLY A 269 -10.67 29.31 -5.06
CA GLY A 269 -11.93 29.74 -4.44
C GLY A 269 -12.69 30.84 -5.20
N ARG A 270 -12.32 31.11 -6.46
CA ARG A 270 -13.05 32.08 -7.30
C ARG A 270 -14.32 31.46 -7.85
N ASP A 271 -15.32 32.30 -8.13
CA ASP A 271 -16.56 31.83 -8.73
C ASP A 271 -16.35 31.53 -10.21
N VAL A 272 -16.58 30.27 -10.58
CA VAL A 272 -16.50 29.76 -11.96
C VAL A 272 -17.86 29.16 -12.30
N SER A 273 -18.33 29.42 -13.52
CA SER A 273 -19.65 28.96 -13.97
C SER A 273 -19.72 27.43 -13.98
N PRO A 274 -20.89 26.81 -13.72
CA PRO A 274 -21.02 25.35 -13.78
C PRO A 274 -20.68 24.74 -15.15
N GLN A 275 -20.84 25.50 -16.25
CA GLN A 275 -20.48 25.02 -17.59
C GLN A 275 -18.97 24.99 -17.79
N ASP A 276 -18.27 26.05 -17.37
CA ASP A 276 -16.82 26.13 -17.46
C ASP A 276 -16.14 25.11 -16.53
N LEU A 277 -16.67 24.92 -15.32
CA LEU A 277 -16.22 23.87 -14.40
C LEU A 277 -16.40 22.46 -14.97
N LEU A 278 -17.50 22.21 -15.69
CA LEU A 278 -17.71 20.93 -16.36
C LEU A 278 -16.70 20.74 -17.49
N ALA A 279 -16.41 21.78 -18.29
CA ALA A 279 -15.38 21.73 -19.33
C ALA A 279 -13.98 21.47 -18.73
N ALA A 280 -13.64 22.15 -17.63
CA ALA A 280 -12.44 21.90 -16.84
C ALA A 280 -12.36 20.45 -16.36
N ALA A 281 -13.42 19.92 -15.75
CA ALA A 281 -13.45 18.54 -15.28
C ALA A 281 -13.28 17.52 -16.42
N VAL A 282 -13.88 17.78 -17.60
CA VAL A 282 -13.70 16.93 -18.79
C VAL A 282 -12.25 16.95 -19.26
N ALA A 283 -11.63 18.13 -19.36
CA ALA A 283 -10.23 18.26 -19.75
C ALA A 283 -9.29 17.53 -18.76
N LEU A 284 -9.47 17.76 -17.45
CA LEU A 284 -8.68 17.08 -16.42
C LEU A 284 -8.91 15.56 -16.41
N THR A 285 -10.12 15.09 -16.76
CA THR A 285 -10.39 13.65 -16.93
C THR A 285 -9.62 13.08 -18.11
N GLN A 286 -9.56 13.79 -19.24
CA GLN A 286 -8.79 13.35 -20.41
C GLN A 286 -7.30 13.26 -20.09
N TRP A 287 -6.77 14.26 -19.38
CA TRP A 287 -5.39 14.20 -18.88
C TRP A 287 -5.19 13.04 -17.91
N SER A 288 -6.04 12.88 -16.90
CA SER A 288 -5.88 11.80 -15.90
C SER A 288 -5.74 10.41 -16.52
N LYS A 289 -6.38 10.15 -17.68
CA LYS A 289 -6.24 8.88 -18.41
C LYS A 289 -4.85 8.62 -18.96
N THR A 290 -4.09 9.66 -19.28
CA THR A 290 -2.72 9.57 -19.82
C THR A 290 -1.65 9.71 -18.74
N LEU A 291 -2.03 10.11 -17.53
CA LEU A 291 -1.14 10.25 -16.38
C LEU A 291 -0.92 8.92 -15.64
N HIS A 292 0.14 8.87 -14.83
CA HIS A 292 0.49 7.71 -14.01
C HIS A 292 0.64 8.10 -12.53
N ASP A 293 0.27 7.17 -11.66
CA ASP A 293 0.48 7.22 -10.20
C ASP A 293 0.03 8.56 -9.58
N ASP A 294 0.85 9.19 -8.75
CA ASP A 294 0.55 10.42 -8.00
C ASP A 294 0.04 11.58 -8.89
N SER A 295 0.58 11.74 -10.10
CA SER A 295 0.15 12.81 -11.01
C SER A 295 -1.30 12.59 -11.46
N ARG A 296 -1.67 11.33 -11.72
CA ARG A 296 -3.06 10.94 -12.04
C ARG A 296 -3.97 11.23 -10.85
N GLU A 297 -3.56 10.84 -9.65
CA GLU A 297 -4.35 11.04 -8.45
C GLU A 297 -4.60 12.54 -8.19
N ARG A 298 -3.55 13.37 -8.20
CA ARG A 298 -3.67 14.83 -7.97
C ARG A 298 -4.61 15.51 -8.96
N VAL A 299 -4.46 15.21 -10.24
CA VAL A 299 -5.31 15.77 -11.30
C VAL A 299 -6.74 15.24 -11.17
N GLY A 300 -6.91 13.95 -10.87
CA GLY A 300 -8.21 13.32 -10.68
C GLY A 300 -8.98 13.85 -9.47
N ILE A 301 -8.32 14.10 -8.33
CA ILE A 301 -8.95 14.72 -7.14
C ILE A 301 -9.49 16.11 -7.48
N THR A 302 -8.72 16.92 -8.19
CA THR A 302 -9.16 18.26 -8.61
C THR A 302 -10.36 18.18 -9.56
N ALA A 303 -10.34 17.22 -10.49
CA ALA A 303 -11.45 16.98 -11.41
C ALA A 303 -12.72 16.51 -10.68
N ILE A 304 -12.60 15.64 -9.68
CA ILE A 304 -13.71 15.20 -8.82
C ILE A 304 -14.31 16.39 -8.07
N ALA A 305 -13.48 17.23 -7.46
CA ALA A 305 -13.93 18.43 -6.74
C ALA A 305 -14.69 19.39 -7.68
N ALA A 306 -14.21 19.58 -8.90
CA ALA A 306 -14.91 20.37 -9.92
C ALA A 306 -16.26 19.74 -10.30
N CYS A 307 -16.32 18.42 -10.53
CA CYS A 307 -17.59 17.73 -10.79
C CYS A 307 -18.59 17.91 -9.63
N GLN A 308 -18.12 17.77 -8.39
CA GLN A 308 -18.95 17.89 -7.21
C GLN A 308 -19.48 19.32 -7.01
N ALA A 309 -18.66 20.33 -7.31
CA ALA A 309 -19.08 21.72 -7.35
C ALA A 309 -20.18 21.98 -8.40
N VAL A 310 -20.06 21.39 -9.60
CA VAL A 310 -21.12 21.49 -10.63
C VAL A 310 -22.43 20.88 -10.14
N VAL A 311 -22.37 19.69 -9.51
CA VAL A 311 -23.55 19.00 -8.95
C VAL A 311 -24.23 19.86 -7.87
N ASN A 312 -23.45 20.52 -7.02
CA ASN A 312 -23.95 21.33 -5.91
C ASN A 312 -24.51 22.69 -6.38
N LYS A 313 -23.87 23.36 -7.34
CA LYS A 313 -24.31 24.67 -7.84
C LYS A 313 -25.55 24.60 -8.72
N ALA A 314 -25.75 23.50 -9.45
CA ALA A 314 -26.83 23.37 -10.43
C ALA A 314 -27.54 22.01 -10.33
N PRO A 315 -28.13 21.65 -9.17
CA PRO A 315 -28.77 20.35 -8.97
C PRO A 315 -29.92 20.17 -9.96
N GLY A 316 -30.03 18.96 -10.53
CA GLY A 316 -31.11 18.59 -11.46
C GLY A 316 -30.89 18.99 -12.93
N THR A 317 -29.80 19.68 -13.26
CA THR A 317 -29.46 20.02 -14.66
C THR A 317 -28.80 18.87 -15.41
N PRO A 318 -28.84 18.86 -16.77
CA PRO A 318 -28.05 17.93 -17.57
C PRO A 318 -26.54 18.00 -17.30
N ALA A 319 -26.04 19.19 -16.94
CA ALA A 319 -24.65 19.39 -16.53
C ALA A 319 -24.32 18.64 -15.24
N ALA A 320 -25.19 18.69 -14.22
CA ALA A 320 -25.02 17.91 -13.00
C ALA A 320 -25.10 16.39 -13.24
N ALA A 321 -25.98 15.94 -14.14
CA ALA A 321 -26.04 14.53 -14.52
C ALA A 321 -24.73 14.07 -15.20
N ARG A 322 -24.20 14.86 -16.14
CA ARG A 322 -22.90 14.58 -16.77
C ARG A 322 -21.75 14.62 -15.76
N ALA A 323 -21.73 15.59 -14.86
CA ALA A 323 -20.73 15.72 -13.81
C ALA A 323 -20.68 14.48 -12.90
N ARG A 324 -21.83 13.90 -12.52
CA ARG A 324 -21.88 12.63 -11.76
C ARG A 324 -21.24 11.46 -12.52
N VAL A 325 -21.50 11.35 -13.83
CA VAL A 325 -20.89 10.30 -14.65
C VAL A 325 -19.36 10.46 -14.72
N PHE A 326 -18.86 11.69 -14.89
CA PHE A 326 -17.43 11.95 -14.88
C PHE A 326 -16.81 11.72 -13.50
N GLN A 327 -17.47 12.15 -12.43
CA GLN A 327 -17.04 11.90 -11.06
C GLN A 327 -16.86 10.40 -10.80
N THR A 328 -17.85 9.56 -11.10
CA THR A 328 -17.76 8.10 -10.91
C THR A 328 -16.61 7.50 -11.72
N ARG A 329 -16.42 7.93 -12.97
CA ARG A 329 -15.31 7.46 -13.81
C ARG A 329 -13.94 7.88 -13.27
N LEU A 330 -13.84 9.09 -12.74
CA LEU A 330 -12.61 9.60 -12.12
C LEU A 330 -12.29 8.85 -10.83
N GLU A 331 -13.28 8.66 -9.96
CA GLU A 331 -13.14 7.87 -8.72
C GLU A 331 -12.64 6.45 -9.00
N GLN A 332 -13.16 5.81 -10.06
CA GLN A 332 -12.64 4.51 -10.54
C GLN A 332 -11.20 4.60 -11.07
N LEU A 333 -10.90 5.65 -11.85
CA LEU A 333 -9.59 5.83 -12.48
C LEU A 333 -8.46 6.07 -11.47
N ILE A 334 -8.76 6.75 -10.36
CA ILE A 334 -7.79 7.07 -9.30
C ILE A 334 -7.85 6.09 -8.11
N GLY A 335 -8.71 5.07 -8.16
CA GLY A 335 -8.84 4.10 -7.06
C GLY A 335 -9.39 4.71 -5.76
N GLN A 336 -10.25 5.73 -5.86
CA GLN A 336 -10.91 6.36 -4.70
C GLN A 336 -12.41 6.08 -4.68
N THR A 337 -12.84 4.92 -5.19
CA THR A 337 -14.24 4.52 -5.07
C THR A 337 -14.62 4.34 -3.58
N PRO A 338 -15.90 4.40 -3.21
CA PRO A 338 -16.32 4.06 -1.85
C PRO A 338 -15.83 2.67 -1.40
N GLY A 339 -15.71 1.72 -2.33
CA GLY A 339 -15.15 0.39 -2.09
C GLY A 339 -13.66 0.45 -1.75
N ASP A 340 -12.88 1.24 -2.48
CA ASP A 340 -11.44 1.41 -2.24
C ASP A 340 -11.15 2.08 -0.90
N ARG A 341 -11.86 3.17 -0.58
CA ARG A 341 -11.73 3.86 0.71
C ARG A 341 -12.07 2.93 1.87
N LEU A 342 -13.12 2.14 1.71
CA LEU A 342 -13.52 1.16 2.71
C LEU A 342 -12.49 0.02 2.83
N ARG A 343 -11.90 -0.44 1.71
CA ARG A 343 -10.80 -1.40 1.73
C ARG A 343 -9.58 -0.86 2.47
N GLU A 344 -9.19 0.39 2.21
CA GLU A 344 -8.10 1.07 2.92
C GLU A 344 -8.39 1.24 4.41
N GLU A 345 -9.62 1.61 4.77
CA GLU A 345 -10.06 1.73 6.16
C GLU A 345 -9.98 0.38 6.87
N LEU A 346 -10.52 -0.68 6.25
CA LEU A 346 -10.45 -2.04 6.77
C LEU A 346 -8.99 -2.52 6.86
N ALA A 347 -8.14 -2.15 5.92
CA ALA A 347 -6.73 -2.52 5.91
C ALA A 347 -5.95 -1.95 7.10
N LYS A 348 -6.38 -0.83 7.70
CA LYS A 348 -5.78 -0.33 8.96
C LYS A 348 -5.98 -1.28 10.13
N SER A 349 -7.08 -2.03 10.15
CA SER A 349 -7.44 -2.96 11.23
C SER A 349 -7.06 -4.41 10.93
N TYR A 350 -7.17 -4.81 9.67
CA TYR A 350 -6.92 -6.19 9.23
C TYR A 350 -5.55 -6.37 8.58
N GLY A 351 -4.76 -5.32 8.37
CA GLY A 351 -3.58 -5.33 7.49
C GLY A 351 -3.98 -5.30 6.00
N PRO A 352 -3.02 -5.34 5.05
CA PRO A 352 -3.32 -5.28 3.62
C PRO A 352 -4.43 -6.24 3.18
N LEU A 353 -5.33 -5.74 2.32
CA LEU A 353 -6.46 -6.49 1.75
C LEU A 353 -6.38 -6.45 0.23
N HIS A 354 -6.40 -7.62 -0.39
CA HIS A 354 -6.23 -7.82 -1.83
C HIS A 354 -7.54 -8.19 -2.54
N CYS A 355 -8.59 -8.55 -1.80
CA CYS A 355 -9.92 -8.80 -2.34
C CYS A 355 -10.56 -7.54 -2.93
N GLN A 356 -11.44 -7.73 -3.90
CA GLN A 356 -12.30 -6.65 -4.40
C GLN A 356 -13.39 -6.34 -3.38
N VAL A 357 -13.53 -5.08 -2.99
CA VAL A 357 -14.52 -4.63 -2.02
C VAL A 357 -15.51 -3.68 -2.69
N THR A 358 -16.80 -4.02 -2.64
CA THR A 358 -17.89 -3.15 -3.09
C THR A 358 -18.76 -2.76 -1.91
N ALA A 359 -18.98 -1.46 -1.69
CA ALA A 359 -19.93 -0.97 -0.70
C ALA A 359 -21.37 -1.19 -1.19
N LEU A 360 -22.20 -1.86 -0.39
CA LEU A 360 -23.61 -2.16 -0.72
C LEU A 360 -24.61 -1.21 -0.03
N GLY A 361 -24.14 -0.28 0.82
CA GLY A 361 -24.97 0.58 1.65
C GLY A 361 -25.18 0.04 3.07
N GLU A 362 -25.60 0.89 4.02
CA GLU A 362 -25.87 0.53 5.44
C GLU A 362 -24.70 -0.19 6.15
N GLY A 363 -23.46 0.12 5.78
CA GLY A 363 -22.27 -0.54 6.31
C GLY A 363 -22.07 -1.99 5.84
N ARG A 364 -22.87 -2.45 4.87
CA ARG A 364 -22.67 -3.75 4.21
C ARG A 364 -21.66 -3.63 3.08
N ILE A 365 -20.88 -4.68 2.91
CA ILE A 365 -19.94 -4.81 1.80
C ILE A 365 -20.19 -6.11 1.06
N ARG A 366 -19.61 -6.20 -0.14
CA ARG A 366 -19.33 -7.44 -0.86
C ARG A 366 -17.82 -7.56 -1.02
N ALA A 367 -17.21 -8.58 -0.44
CA ALA A 367 -15.81 -8.95 -0.66
C ALA A 367 -15.76 -10.12 -1.66
N VAL A 368 -14.99 -10.00 -2.74
CA VAL A 368 -14.89 -11.01 -3.80
C VAL A 368 -13.45 -11.48 -3.96
N TYR A 369 -13.27 -12.80 -4.04
CA TYR A 369 -12.01 -13.50 -4.30
C TYR A 369 -12.17 -14.42 -5.50
N ASP A 370 -11.41 -14.15 -6.56
CA ASP A 370 -11.36 -14.92 -7.81
C ASP A 370 -9.98 -15.54 -8.05
N PHE A 371 -9.02 -15.34 -7.12
CA PHE A 371 -7.64 -15.85 -7.10
C PHE A 371 -6.88 -15.79 -8.44
N SER A 372 -7.35 -14.94 -9.37
CA SER A 372 -6.68 -14.62 -10.63
C SER A 372 -5.48 -13.71 -10.34
N ASP A 373 -5.64 -12.86 -9.33
CA ASP A 373 -4.58 -12.19 -8.59
C ASP A 373 -4.06 -13.09 -7.45
N ARG A 374 -2.76 -13.36 -7.45
CA ARG A 374 -2.10 -14.21 -6.44
C ARG A 374 -2.05 -13.55 -5.07
N ASP A 375 -2.04 -12.22 -5.01
CA ASP A 375 -1.94 -11.49 -3.75
C ASP A 375 -3.21 -11.66 -2.90
N GLN A 376 -4.34 -12.04 -3.53
CA GLN A 376 -5.57 -12.43 -2.81
C GLN A 376 -5.36 -13.62 -1.87
N PHE A 377 -4.29 -14.40 -2.03
CA PHE A 377 -3.95 -15.48 -1.10
C PHE A 377 -3.55 -14.95 0.29
N ASP A 378 -2.97 -13.75 0.38
CA ASP A 378 -2.55 -13.13 1.65
C ASP A 378 -3.75 -12.68 2.51
N ASP A 379 -4.94 -12.60 1.92
CA ASP A 379 -6.20 -12.41 2.64
C ASP A 379 -6.71 -13.70 3.30
N TRP A 380 -6.03 -14.83 3.08
CA TRP A 380 -6.38 -16.12 3.64
C TRP A 380 -5.27 -16.65 4.54
N ARG A 381 -5.58 -16.82 5.82
CA ARG A 381 -4.67 -17.45 6.76
C ARG A 381 -4.77 -18.96 6.64
N ILE A 382 -3.68 -19.61 6.23
CA ILE A 382 -3.57 -21.06 6.21
C ILE A 382 -3.43 -21.57 7.64
N VAL A 383 -4.40 -22.36 8.10
CA VAL A 383 -4.43 -22.95 9.44
C VAL A 383 -3.82 -24.35 9.40
N LYS A 384 -4.15 -25.15 8.37
CA LYS A 384 -3.63 -26.52 8.16
C LYS A 384 -3.57 -26.88 6.68
N GLY A 385 -2.67 -27.81 6.33
CA GLY A 385 -2.54 -28.38 4.99
C GLY A 385 -1.80 -27.49 3.99
N GLN A 386 -1.70 -27.96 2.75
CA GLN A 386 -1.04 -27.24 1.66
C GLN A 386 -2.08 -26.64 0.71
N TRP A 387 -2.06 -25.32 0.62
CA TRP A 387 -2.94 -24.49 -0.22
C TRP A 387 -2.10 -23.66 -1.18
N ASP A 388 -2.60 -23.47 -2.39
CA ASP A 388 -1.94 -22.68 -3.43
C ASP A 388 -2.99 -22.07 -4.39
N GLY A 389 -2.61 -21.01 -5.10
CA GLY A 389 -3.42 -20.41 -6.16
C GLY A 389 -3.15 -21.09 -7.51
N SER A 390 -4.15 -21.73 -8.10
CA SER A 390 -4.02 -22.39 -9.39
C SER A 390 -5.25 -22.15 -10.27
N LYS A 391 -5.02 -21.65 -11.49
CA LYS A 391 -6.07 -21.38 -12.50
C LYS A 391 -7.22 -20.50 -11.99
N GLY A 392 -6.91 -19.47 -11.20
CA GLY A 392 -7.93 -18.60 -10.61
C GLY A 392 -8.68 -19.24 -9.43
N ALA A 393 -8.18 -20.33 -8.84
CA ALA A 393 -8.84 -20.95 -7.69
C ALA A 393 -7.86 -21.12 -6.53
N LEU A 394 -8.41 -21.07 -5.32
CA LEU A 394 -7.73 -21.49 -4.11
C LEU A 394 -7.80 -23.01 -4.00
N VAL A 395 -6.67 -23.67 -4.25
CA VAL A 395 -6.57 -25.12 -4.39
C VAL A 395 -5.78 -25.74 -3.25
N CYS A 396 -6.38 -26.70 -2.57
CA CYS A 396 -5.70 -27.56 -1.61
C CYS A 396 -5.18 -28.83 -2.30
N THR A 397 -3.88 -29.06 -2.23
CA THR A 397 -3.18 -30.18 -2.90
C THR A 397 -2.55 -31.20 -1.92
N GLY A 398 -2.59 -30.96 -0.61
CA GLY A 398 -1.93 -31.84 0.36
C GLY A 398 -2.52 -31.85 1.76
N GLY A 399 -3.17 -32.96 2.12
CA GLY A 399 -3.37 -33.42 3.51
C GLY A 399 -2.69 -34.77 3.83
N ARG A 400 -2.30 -35.57 2.84
CA ARG A 400 -1.75 -36.92 3.13
C ARG A 400 -0.34 -36.86 3.73
N GLY A 401 -0.23 -37.37 4.96
CA GLY A 401 1.01 -37.53 5.72
C GLY A 401 0.88 -36.97 7.14
N ARG A 402 0.74 -35.65 7.27
CA ARG A 402 0.81 -34.93 8.57
C ARG A 402 -0.55 -34.42 9.10
N TYR A 403 -1.57 -34.22 8.24
CA TYR A 403 -2.83 -33.60 8.64
C TYR A 403 -4.05 -34.31 8.05
N LYS A 404 -4.96 -34.84 8.89
CA LYS A 404 -6.22 -35.48 8.42
C LYS A 404 -7.16 -34.49 7.69
N GLU A 405 -7.02 -33.20 7.94
CA GLU A 405 -7.79 -32.10 7.36
C GLU A 405 -6.87 -30.93 6.97
N ALA A 406 -7.28 -30.16 5.95
CA ALA A 406 -6.68 -28.87 5.61
C ALA A 406 -7.69 -27.76 5.83
N GLU A 407 -7.22 -26.59 6.27
CA GLU A 407 -8.05 -25.45 6.66
C GLU A 407 -7.42 -24.12 6.26
N ALA A 408 -8.22 -23.22 5.70
CA ALA A 408 -7.87 -21.83 5.41
C ALA A 408 -8.98 -20.91 5.91
N THR A 409 -8.64 -19.80 6.56
CA THR A 409 -9.61 -18.83 7.10
C THR A 409 -9.49 -17.49 6.39
N ALA A 410 -10.61 -16.89 6.00
CA ALA A 410 -10.61 -15.52 5.48
C ALA A 410 -10.23 -14.54 6.59
N LYS A 411 -9.48 -13.49 6.23
CA LYS A 411 -9.03 -12.46 7.14
C LYS A 411 -10.19 -11.59 7.65
N LEU A 412 -11.10 -11.21 6.75
CA LEU A 412 -12.28 -10.41 7.08
C LEU A 412 -13.28 -11.19 7.94
N ARG A 413 -13.83 -10.51 8.96
CA ARG A 413 -14.88 -11.04 9.84
C ARG A 413 -16.15 -10.23 9.68
N PHE A 414 -17.29 -10.89 9.79
CA PHE A 414 -18.60 -10.28 9.60
C PHE A 414 -19.41 -10.33 10.89
N ARG A 415 -20.34 -9.41 11.06
CA ARG A 415 -21.28 -9.42 12.19
C ARG A 415 -22.24 -10.60 12.05
N ALA A 416 -22.25 -11.47 13.04
CA ALA A 416 -23.11 -12.65 13.06
C ALA A 416 -24.60 -12.32 13.33
N ASP A 417 -24.88 -11.17 13.94
CA ASP A 417 -26.21 -10.66 14.26
C ASP A 417 -26.82 -9.81 13.13
N ARG A 418 -26.21 -9.86 11.94
CA ARG A 418 -26.67 -9.18 10.74
C ARG A 418 -26.78 -10.20 9.59
N PRO A 419 -27.57 -9.89 8.54
CA PRO A 419 -27.64 -10.76 7.38
C PRO A 419 -26.25 -10.93 6.73
N VAL A 420 -25.88 -12.18 6.48
CA VAL A 420 -24.64 -12.57 5.79
C VAL A 420 -24.99 -13.52 4.66
N ARG A 421 -24.46 -13.26 3.48
CA ARG A 421 -24.55 -14.16 2.32
C ARG A 421 -23.15 -14.57 1.90
N VAL A 422 -22.91 -15.85 1.76
CA VAL A 422 -21.68 -16.39 1.19
C VAL A 422 -22.02 -17.19 -0.05
N SER A 423 -21.34 -16.92 -1.16
CA SER A 423 -21.40 -17.75 -2.36
C SER A 423 -20.00 -18.13 -2.81
N PHE A 424 -19.83 -19.34 -3.34
CA PHE A 424 -18.57 -19.79 -3.90
C PHE A 424 -18.80 -20.97 -4.84
N LYS A 425 -17.87 -21.17 -5.77
CA LYS A 425 -17.75 -22.39 -6.55
C LYS A 425 -16.77 -23.33 -5.85
N ALA A 426 -17.13 -24.61 -5.75
CA ALA A 426 -16.23 -25.60 -5.18
C ALA A 426 -16.21 -26.91 -5.99
N GLY A 427 -15.00 -27.42 -6.21
CA GLY A 427 -14.76 -28.72 -6.82
C GLY A 427 -14.10 -29.67 -5.81
N ALA A 428 -14.77 -30.78 -5.53
CA ALA A 428 -14.29 -31.78 -4.57
C ALA A 428 -13.53 -32.91 -5.26
N GLY A 429 -12.29 -33.17 -4.84
CA GLY A 429 -11.60 -34.43 -5.16
C GLY A 429 -12.06 -35.60 -4.27
N ARG A 430 -12.44 -35.32 -3.00
CA ARG A 430 -13.01 -36.30 -2.06
C ARG A 430 -14.09 -35.66 -1.18
N ARG A 431 -13.69 -34.92 -0.14
CA ARG A 431 -14.60 -34.24 0.78
C ARG A 431 -14.16 -32.81 0.98
N VAL A 432 -15.12 -31.91 0.88
CA VAL A 432 -14.89 -30.48 1.08
C VAL A 432 -15.87 -30.03 2.13
N ALA A 433 -15.43 -29.13 2.96
CA ALA A 433 -16.24 -28.56 4.01
C ALA A 433 -16.04 -27.06 4.02
N PHE A 434 -17.07 -26.39 4.47
CA PHE A 434 -17.11 -24.97 4.61
C PHE A 434 -17.67 -24.71 6.00
N ALA A 435 -16.94 -23.97 6.81
CA ALA A 435 -17.33 -23.62 8.15
C ALA A 435 -17.43 -22.10 8.27
N MET A 436 -18.45 -21.65 8.99
CA MET A 436 -18.57 -20.31 9.52
C MET A 436 -18.57 -20.44 11.03
N ASP A 437 -17.44 -20.10 11.62
CA ASP A 437 -17.28 -20.18 13.07
C ASP A 437 -17.84 -18.90 13.69
N PHE A 438 -18.76 -19.06 14.65
CA PHE A 438 -19.34 -17.96 15.40
C PHE A 438 -18.53 -17.74 16.68
N TYR A 439 -18.22 -16.48 16.95
CA TYR A 439 -17.49 -16.02 18.12
C TYR A 439 -18.38 -15.04 18.90
N PRO A 440 -19.19 -15.53 19.84
CA PRO A 440 -20.06 -14.68 20.64
C PRO A 440 -19.25 -13.67 21.47
N TRP A 441 -19.77 -12.47 21.65
CA TRP A 441 -19.11 -11.47 22.47
C TRP A 441 -19.03 -11.92 23.93
N GLY A 442 -17.83 -11.92 24.52
CA GLY A 442 -17.63 -12.20 25.94
C GLY A 442 -17.70 -13.69 26.36
N GLN A 443 -17.96 -14.62 25.45
CA GLN A 443 -17.99 -16.05 25.76
C GLN A 443 -16.82 -16.84 25.17
N LYS A 444 -16.37 -17.89 25.88
CA LYS A 444 -15.33 -18.84 25.43
C LYS A 444 -15.87 -20.03 24.61
N ARG A 445 -17.19 -20.15 24.43
CA ARG A 445 -17.80 -21.32 23.76
C ARG A 445 -17.90 -21.10 22.25
N ARG A 446 -17.24 -21.97 21.48
CA ARG A 446 -17.32 -22.03 20.02
C ARG A 446 -18.50 -22.90 19.60
N GLU A 447 -19.61 -22.28 19.22
CA GLU A 447 -20.63 -22.94 18.40
C GLU A 447 -20.36 -22.58 16.94
N ALA A 448 -20.06 -23.57 16.10
CA ALA A 448 -19.79 -23.35 14.68
C ALA A 448 -21.02 -23.73 13.85
N PHE A 449 -21.37 -22.88 12.87
CA PHE A 449 -22.11 -23.34 11.71
C PHE A 449 -21.09 -23.97 10.78
N TYR A 450 -21.21 -25.25 10.46
CA TYR A 450 -20.44 -25.77 9.34
C TYR A 450 -21.31 -26.61 8.44
N CYS A 451 -21.10 -26.41 7.15
CA CYS A 451 -21.64 -27.23 6.09
C CYS A 451 -20.50 -28.10 5.55
N SER A 452 -20.64 -29.42 5.61
CA SER A 452 -19.69 -30.34 5.01
C SER A 452 -20.33 -31.19 3.94
N PHE A 453 -19.62 -31.38 2.84
CA PHE A 453 -20.07 -32.14 1.69
C PHE A 453 -19.03 -33.17 1.27
N GLY A 454 -19.47 -34.43 1.19
CA GLY A 454 -18.60 -35.56 0.89
C GLY A 454 -18.99 -36.26 -0.39
N SER A 455 -18.00 -36.59 -1.22
CA SER A 455 -18.10 -37.67 -2.20
C SER A 455 -17.21 -38.83 -1.73
N SER A 456 -17.78 -40.03 -1.57
CA SER A 456 -16.96 -41.19 -1.21
C SER A 456 -16.51 -41.92 -2.48
N ALA A 457 -15.24 -41.77 -2.84
CA ALA A 457 -14.54 -42.80 -3.60
C ALA A 457 -13.75 -43.66 -2.59
N ALA A 458 -14.25 -44.87 -2.35
CA ALA A 458 -13.74 -46.00 -1.59
C ALA A 458 -12.43 -45.87 -0.76
N GLY A 459 -12.46 -46.45 0.46
CA GLY A 459 -11.30 -47.06 1.11
C GLY A 459 -10.97 -46.55 2.52
N ASN A 460 -11.26 -47.41 3.52
CA ASN A 460 -10.67 -47.47 4.87
C ASN A 460 -10.86 -46.28 5.83
N GLY A 461 -12.03 -45.65 5.83
CA GLY A 461 -12.51 -44.81 6.94
C GLY A 461 -13.85 -45.33 7.48
N PRO A 462 -14.27 -44.95 8.70
CA PRO A 462 -15.60 -45.30 9.19
C PRO A 462 -16.67 -44.86 8.17
N PRO A 463 -17.80 -45.59 8.07
CA PRO A 463 -18.86 -45.29 7.12
C PRO A 463 -19.48 -43.94 7.46
N GLU A 464 -18.98 -42.87 6.83
CA GLU A 464 -19.60 -41.56 6.93
C GLU A 464 -20.75 -41.46 5.92
N PRO A 465 -21.86 -40.79 6.29
CA PRO A 465 -23.01 -40.66 5.42
C PRO A 465 -22.62 -39.96 4.11
N GLN A 466 -22.98 -40.59 2.98
CA GLN A 466 -22.87 -39.97 1.66
C GLN A 466 -23.82 -38.76 1.58
N GLY A 467 -23.33 -37.65 1.03
CA GLY A 467 -24.13 -36.47 0.73
C GLY A 467 -23.81 -35.25 1.58
N LEU A 468 -24.84 -34.44 1.76
CA LEU A 468 -24.77 -33.10 2.29
C LEU A 468 -25.09 -33.09 3.78
N THR A 469 -24.20 -32.52 4.59
CA THR A 469 -24.41 -32.40 6.04
C THR A 469 -24.20 -30.96 6.48
N ALA A 470 -25.13 -30.43 7.26
CA ALA A 470 -24.98 -29.13 7.91
C ALA A 470 -25.12 -29.32 9.41
N ARG A 471 -24.25 -28.67 10.19
CA ARG A 471 -24.37 -28.58 11.64
C ARG A 471 -24.43 -27.12 12.05
N VAL A 472 -25.42 -26.76 12.84
CA VAL A 472 -25.70 -25.37 13.26
C VAL A 472 -26.16 -25.37 14.71
N PHE A 473 -25.54 -24.56 15.57
CA PHE A 473 -25.88 -24.40 17.00
C PHE A 473 -26.17 -25.73 17.72
N GLY A 474 -25.32 -26.74 17.46
CA GLY A 474 -25.43 -28.08 18.06
C GLY A 474 -26.42 -29.04 17.41
N ARG A 475 -27.23 -28.60 16.44
CA ARG A 475 -28.13 -29.46 15.65
C ARG A 475 -27.46 -29.88 14.34
N GLN A 476 -27.73 -31.10 13.89
CA GLN A 476 -27.20 -31.64 12.63
C GLN A 476 -28.35 -32.01 11.69
N TRP A 477 -28.25 -31.58 10.43
CA TRP A 477 -29.14 -31.95 9.35
C TRP A 477 -28.33 -32.67 8.27
N GLY A 478 -28.84 -33.79 7.79
CA GLY A 478 -28.27 -34.53 6.67
C GLY A 478 -29.28 -34.62 5.54
N ASN A 479 -28.81 -34.54 4.30
CA ASN A 479 -29.60 -34.87 3.12
C ASN A 479 -28.81 -35.82 2.20
N VAL A 480 -29.34 -37.04 2.05
CA VAL A 480 -28.70 -38.14 1.30
C VAL A 480 -29.08 -38.11 -0.19
N THR A 481 -30.10 -37.34 -0.60
CA THR A 481 -30.56 -37.31 -2.01
C THR A 481 -29.68 -36.45 -2.92
N HIS A 482 -29.04 -35.39 -2.41
CA HIS A 482 -28.07 -34.62 -3.18
C HIS A 482 -26.68 -35.30 -3.12
N ARG A 483 -26.36 -36.05 -4.17
CA ARG A 483 -25.05 -36.66 -4.36
C ARG A 483 -24.14 -35.73 -5.14
N LEU A 484 -22.94 -35.52 -4.63
CA LEU A 484 -21.87 -34.82 -5.36
C LEU A 484 -20.96 -35.84 -6.03
N THR A 485 -20.75 -35.67 -7.34
CA THR A 485 -19.78 -36.45 -8.10
C THR A 485 -18.41 -35.80 -7.96
N SER A 486 -17.39 -36.61 -7.66
CA SER A 486 -15.99 -36.15 -7.63
C SER A 486 -15.63 -35.42 -8.93
N GLY A 487 -14.97 -34.28 -8.82
CA GLY A 487 -14.54 -33.47 -9.98
C GLY A 487 -15.62 -32.55 -10.59
N ARG A 488 -16.89 -32.65 -10.18
CA ARG A 488 -17.90 -31.64 -10.54
C ARG A 488 -17.72 -30.40 -9.68
N VAL A 489 -17.68 -29.23 -10.32
CA VAL A 489 -17.76 -27.93 -9.65
C VAL A 489 -19.24 -27.61 -9.43
N VAL A 490 -19.58 -27.18 -8.22
CA VAL A 490 -20.93 -26.73 -7.86
C VAL A 490 -20.88 -25.32 -7.31
N GLU A 491 -21.91 -24.53 -7.56
CA GLU A 491 -22.10 -23.23 -6.95
C GLU A 491 -22.87 -23.41 -5.63
N MET A 492 -22.28 -22.97 -4.53
CA MET A 492 -22.90 -22.99 -3.22
C MET A 492 -23.28 -21.58 -2.83
N THR A 493 -24.50 -21.41 -2.31
CA THR A 493 -24.92 -20.16 -1.66
C THR A 493 -25.49 -20.49 -0.29
N LEU A 494 -25.03 -19.75 0.70
CA LEU A 494 -25.51 -19.82 2.06
C LEU A 494 -25.91 -18.43 2.53
N ILE A 495 -27.12 -18.32 3.07
CA ILE A 495 -27.68 -17.06 3.56
C ILE A 495 -28.02 -17.25 5.03
N LEU A 496 -27.52 -16.35 5.87
CA LEU A 496 -27.88 -16.21 7.28
C LEU A 496 -28.71 -14.94 7.44
N ASP A 497 -29.78 -15.03 8.22
CA ASP A 497 -30.66 -13.88 8.48
C ASP A 497 -30.21 -12.98 9.64
N GLY A 498 -29.18 -13.41 10.40
CA GLY A 498 -28.68 -12.72 11.59
C GLY A 498 -29.50 -12.96 12.86
N ARG A 499 -30.52 -13.83 12.82
CA ARG A 499 -31.42 -14.19 13.94
C ARG A 499 -31.31 -15.67 14.34
N GLY A 500 -30.60 -16.45 13.53
CA GLY A 500 -30.37 -17.89 13.70
C GLY A 500 -30.98 -18.73 12.58
N GLY A 501 -31.73 -18.10 11.66
CA GLY A 501 -32.25 -18.73 10.45
C GLY A 501 -31.18 -18.82 9.36
N PHE A 502 -31.35 -19.82 8.49
CA PHE A 502 -30.47 -19.98 7.34
C PHE A 502 -31.19 -20.57 6.12
N GLU A 503 -30.69 -20.21 4.95
CA GLU A 503 -31.04 -20.81 3.68
C GLU A 503 -29.79 -21.35 2.99
N TRP A 504 -29.92 -22.52 2.41
CA TRP A 504 -28.84 -23.20 1.72
C TRP A 504 -29.28 -23.62 0.33
N LEU A 505 -28.56 -23.11 -0.67
CA LEU A 505 -28.77 -23.37 -2.08
C LEU A 505 -27.53 -24.02 -2.72
N ILE A 506 -27.77 -24.91 -3.68
CA ILE A 506 -26.74 -25.50 -4.54
C ILE A 506 -27.20 -25.39 -5.99
N ASP A 507 -26.36 -24.84 -6.85
CA ASP A 507 -26.67 -24.56 -8.26
C ASP A 507 -28.02 -23.82 -8.38
N GLY A 508 -28.29 -22.88 -7.45
CA GLY A 508 -29.54 -22.12 -7.36
C GLY A 508 -30.74 -22.86 -6.76
N VAL A 509 -30.65 -24.17 -6.51
CA VAL A 509 -31.74 -24.97 -5.93
C VAL A 509 -31.68 -24.97 -4.40
N MET A 510 -32.78 -24.62 -3.75
CA MET A 510 -32.91 -24.66 -2.29
C MET A 510 -32.83 -26.09 -1.77
N VAL A 511 -31.76 -26.40 -1.04
CA VAL A 511 -31.54 -27.72 -0.41
C VAL A 511 -32.14 -27.76 0.99
N ARG A 512 -32.05 -26.64 1.72
CA ARG A 512 -32.55 -26.54 3.08
C ARG A 512 -32.85 -25.09 3.45
N ARG A 513 -33.95 -24.91 4.17
CA ARG A 513 -34.28 -23.67 4.86
C ARG A 513 -34.61 -23.99 6.32
N HIS A 514 -34.16 -23.13 7.21
CA HIS A 514 -34.54 -23.13 8.62
C HIS A 514 -34.90 -21.72 9.02
N ASP A 515 -36.17 -21.52 9.35
CA ASP A 515 -36.65 -20.28 9.93
C ASP A 515 -36.64 -20.39 11.46
N VAL A 516 -36.42 -19.25 12.12
CA VAL A 516 -36.41 -19.14 13.58
C VAL A 516 -37.46 -18.11 13.99
N ASP A 517 -38.51 -18.56 14.69
CA ASP A 517 -39.67 -17.73 15.06
C ASP A 517 -39.35 -16.65 16.12
N LYS A 518 -38.34 -16.90 16.98
CA LYS A 518 -37.87 -15.97 18.00
C LYS A 518 -36.36 -15.77 17.86
N PRO A 519 -35.87 -14.53 17.69
CA PRO A 519 -34.43 -14.26 17.62
C PRO A 519 -33.71 -14.93 18.79
N THR A 520 -32.56 -15.54 18.52
CA THR A 520 -31.69 -16.10 19.57
C THR A 520 -30.46 -15.21 19.75
N PRO A 521 -30.61 -13.94 20.18
CA PRO A 521 -29.55 -12.93 20.16
C PRO A 521 -28.30 -13.39 20.92
N ASP A 522 -28.44 -14.11 22.03
CA ASP A 522 -27.30 -14.64 22.80
C ASP A 522 -26.42 -15.63 22.02
N ARG A 523 -26.95 -16.25 20.96
CA ARG A 523 -26.23 -17.21 20.11
C ARG A 523 -25.64 -16.59 18.85
N VAL A 524 -26.19 -15.45 18.40
CA VAL A 524 -25.80 -14.78 17.15
C VAL A 524 -25.11 -13.43 17.37
N ALA A 525 -25.08 -12.90 18.59
CA ALA A 525 -24.34 -11.69 18.94
C ALA A 525 -22.83 -11.96 18.99
N GLY A 526 -22.16 -11.72 17.86
CA GLY A 526 -20.73 -12.02 17.74
C GLY A 526 -20.11 -11.66 16.38
N ALA A 527 -18.87 -12.12 16.21
CA ALA A 527 -18.20 -12.14 14.92
C ALA A 527 -18.33 -13.52 14.25
N LEU A 528 -18.43 -13.52 12.93
CA LEU A 528 -18.44 -14.68 12.06
C LEU A 528 -17.12 -14.70 11.28
N GLU A 529 -16.39 -15.82 11.36
CA GLU A 529 -15.18 -16.07 10.59
C GLU A 529 -15.46 -17.14 9.54
N LEU A 530 -15.06 -16.87 8.29
CA LEU A 530 -15.14 -17.84 7.22
C LEU A 530 -13.97 -18.81 7.24
N ARG A 531 -14.24 -20.11 7.13
CA ARG A 531 -13.22 -21.16 7.03
C ARG A 531 -13.55 -22.15 5.92
N LEU A 532 -12.62 -22.32 4.99
CA LEU A 532 -12.61 -23.40 4.02
C LEU A 532 -11.90 -24.61 4.62
N ARG A 533 -12.45 -25.80 4.41
CA ARG A 533 -11.94 -27.05 4.96
C ARG A 533 -11.97 -28.13 3.89
N THR A 534 -11.02 -29.06 3.91
CA THR A 534 -11.07 -30.25 3.06
C THR A 534 -10.43 -31.42 3.78
N VAL A 535 -10.90 -32.63 3.50
CA VAL A 535 -10.41 -33.87 4.12
C VAL A 535 -9.78 -34.73 3.04
N ALA A 536 -8.54 -35.18 3.31
CA ALA A 536 -7.79 -36.09 2.45
C ALA A 536 -7.56 -35.61 1.00
N ALA A 537 -7.46 -34.29 0.77
CA ALA A 537 -7.00 -33.74 -0.51
C ALA A 537 -5.57 -34.22 -0.84
N SER A 538 -5.32 -34.52 -2.11
CA SER A 538 -4.01 -34.94 -2.62
C SER A 538 -3.71 -34.30 -3.96
N LYS A 539 -2.44 -34.33 -4.38
CA LYS A 539 -2.04 -33.86 -5.72
C LYS A 539 -2.82 -34.52 -6.85
N SER A 540 -3.21 -35.79 -6.68
CA SER A 540 -4.03 -36.56 -7.63
C SER A 540 -5.54 -36.32 -7.55
N ALA A 541 -6.03 -35.65 -6.49
CA ALA A 541 -7.44 -35.33 -6.28
C ALA A 541 -7.55 -34.03 -5.45
N PRO A 542 -7.16 -32.88 -6.04
CA PRO A 542 -7.18 -31.61 -5.32
C PRO A 542 -8.61 -31.14 -5.04
N THR A 543 -8.73 -30.24 -4.06
CA THR A 543 -9.98 -29.52 -3.80
C THR A 543 -9.78 -28.06 -4.16
N GLY A 544 -10.66 -27.47 -4.96
CA GLY A 544 -10.59 -26.06 -5.34
C GLY A 544 -11.80 -25.27 -4.87
N PHE A 545 -11.57 -24.00 -4.53
CA PHE A 545 -12.59 -22.99 -4.26
C PHE A 545 -12.33 -21.78 -5.15
N ASP A 546 -13.38 -21.23 -5.73
CA ASP A 546 -13.32 -20.14 -6.69
C ASP A 546 -14.55 -19.24 -6.53
N ASP A 547 -14.51 -18.02 -7.07
CA ASP A 547 -15.56 -17.02 -7.04
C ASP A 547 -16.17 -16.83 -5.64
N ILE A 548 -15.32 -16.77 -4.62
CA ILE A 548 -15.78 -16.63 -3.23
C ILE A 548 -16.26 -15.19 -3.05
N ALA A 549 -17.56 -15.01 -2.83
CA ALA A 549 -18.15 -13.73 -2.51
C ALA A 549 -18.80 -13.78 -1.11
N ILE A 550 -18.47 -12.78 -0.29
CA ILE A 550 -19.03 -12.62 1.06
C ILE A 550 -19.71 -11.27 1.13
N GLU A 551 -21.02 -11.27 1.39
CA GLU A 551 -21.81 -10.07 1.58
C GLU A 551 -22.29 -9.98 3.03
N GLY A 552 -22.08 -8.84 3.67
CA GLY A 552 -22.50 -8.64 5.06
C GLY A 552 -21.92 -7.38 5.67
N VAL A 553 -22.23 -7.15 6.95
CA VAL A 553 -21.64 -6.04 7.72
C VAL A 553 -20.31 -6.50 8.30
N VAL A 554 -19.20 -5.85 7.93
CA VAL A 554 -17.87 -6.20 8.44
C VAL A 554 -17.71 -5.73 9.88
N VAL A 555 -16.97 -6.52 10.67
CA VAL A 555 -16.54 -6.12 12.00
C VAL A 555 -15.37 -5.13 11.86
N PRO A 556 -15.42 -3.91 12.43
CA PRO A 556 -14.41 -2.86 12.17
C PRO A 556 -12.95 -3.25 12.47
N ARG A 557 -12.74 -4.13 13.46
CA ARG A 557 -11.43 -4.73 13.79
C ARG A 557 -11.62 -6.17 14.30
N PRO A 558 -10.62 -7.06 14.16
CA PRO A 558 -10.78 -8.49 14.49
C PRO A 558 -11.23 -8.80 15.92
N ASP A 559 -10.93 -7.90 16.87
CA ASP A 559 -11.21 -7.96 18.31
C ASP A 559 -12.35 -7.04 18.77
N TRP A 560 -13.01 -6.33 17.83
CA TRP A 560 -14.05 -5.36 18.12
C TRP A 560 -15.19 -5.98 18.93
N LYS A 561 -15.81 -5.21 19.83
CA LYS A 561 -17.08 -5.55 20.49
C LYS A 561 -17.96 -4.29 20.48
N PRO A 562 -19.29 -4.40 20.39
CA PRO A 562 -20.18 -3.25 20.60
C PRO A 562 -19.94 -2.66 22.00
N SER A 563 -19.94 -1.33 22.13
CA SER A 563 -20.08 -0.68 23.43
C SER A 563 -21.50 -0.93 23.94
N GLU A 564 -21.64 -1.36 25.19
CA GLU A 564 -22.93 -1.56 25.86
C GLU A 564 -23.79 -0.28 25.87
#